data_AF-A0A498M9T0-F1
#
_entry.id   AF-A0A498M9T0-F1
#
_cell.length_a   1.000
_cell.length_b   1.000
_cell.length_c   1.000
_cell.angle_alpha   90.00
_cell.angle_beta   90.00
_cell.angle_gamma   90.00
#
_symmetry.space_group_name_H-M   'P 1'
#
loop_
_entity.id
_entity.type
_entity.pdbx_description
1 polymer ?
#
loop_
_entity_poly.entity_id
_entity_poly.type
_entity_poly.pdbx_seq_one_letter_code
_entity_poly.pdbx_strand_id
1 'polypeptide(L)' 'MQAGDKVLEKADDLPRNEWRLAEVIETVVDKDGLVRRVKIRFGDRNLGKDGKRLNKPSVVERPVQKLVLLLEAA' A
#
# COMPACT_ATOMS: atom_id res chain seq x y z
N MET A 1 -7.46 2.23 -9.14
CA MET A 1 -6.42 2.43 -8.11
C MET A 1 -5.41 3.41 -8.67
N GLN A 2 -5.08 4.44 -7.91
CA GLN A 2 -4.29 5.59 -8.34
C GLN A 2 -3.33 6.05 -7.22
N ALA A 3 -2.37 6.92 -7.55
CA ALA A 3 -1.50 7.51 -6.56
C ALA A 3 -2.30 8.29 -5.50
N GLY A 4 -1.94 8.11 -4.23
CA GLY A 4 -2.64 8.68 -3.07
C GLY A 4 -3.65 7.75 -2.41
N ASP A 5 -4.13 6.72 -3.11
CA ASP A 5 -5.06 5.73 -2.56
C ASP A 5 -4.47 5.04 -1.32
N LYS A 6 -5.30 4.81 -0.30
CA LYS A 6 -4.95 4.04 0.88
C LYS A 6 -5.43 2.61 0.71
N VAL A 7 -4.53 1.66 0.96
CA VAL A 7 -4.78 0.25 0.70
C VAL A 7 -4.33 -0.61 1.88
N LEU A 8 -4.98 -1.76 2.06
CA LEU A 8 -4.49 -2.85 2.90
C LEU A 8 -3.89 -3.94 2.02
N GLU A 9 -2.71 -4.44 2.38
CA GLU A 9 -2.11 -5.59 1.72
C GLU A 9 -2.61 -6.90 2.33
N LYS A 10 -3.09 -7.78 1.45
CA LYS A 10 -3.37 -9.19 1.74
C LYS A 10 -2.14 -10.02 1.40
N ALA A 11 -1.24 -10.15 2.37
CA ALA A 11 -0.02 -10.95 2.24
C ALA A 11 -0.33 -12.43 2.51
N ASP A 12 0.19 -13.34 1.68
CA ASP A 12 -0.02 -14.79 1.87
C ASP A 12 0.94 -15.39 2.89
N ASP A 13 2.04 -14.69 3.18
CA ASP A 13 3.13 -15.08 4.08
C ASP A 13 2.93 -14.55 5.52
N LEU A 14 1.86 -13.82 5.77
CA LEU A 14 1.51 -13.30 7.09
C LEU A 14 0.24 -13.98 7.63
N PRO A 15 0.05 -13.98 8.97
CA PRO A 15 -1.21 -14.40 9.56
C PRO A 15 -2.40 -13.70 8.91
N ARG A 16 -3.53 -14.42 8.75
CA ARG A 16 -4.72 -13.91 8.06
C ARG A 16 -5.29 -12.61 8.64
N ASN A 17 -4.99 -12.30 9.90
CA ASN A 17 -5.42 -11.09 10.60
C ASN A 17 -4.41 -9.94 10.52
N GLU A 18 -3.24 -10.13 9.90
CA GLU A 18 -2.20 -9.12 9.80
C GLU A 18 -2.23 -8.43 8.43
N TRP A 19 -3.09 -7.41 8.34
CA TRP A 19 -3.26 -6.61 7.14
C TRP A 19 -2.41 -5.33 7.25
N ARG A 20 -1.42 -5.18 6.37
CA ARG A 20 -0.50 -4.05 6.41
C ARG A 20 -1.09 -2.84 5.66
N LEU A 21 -1.17 -1.70 6.33
CA LEU A 21 -1.61 -0.45 5.73
C LEU A 21 -0.52 0.16 4.84
N ALA A 22 -0.90 0.61 3.66
CA ALA A 22 -0.01 1.27 2.71
C ALA A 22 -0.71 2.38 1.91
N GLU A 23 0.10 3.19 1.26
CA GLU A 23 -0.32 4.20 0.29
C GLU A 23 0.23 3.85 -1.08
N VAL A 24 -0.59 3.98 -2.12
CA VAL A 24 -0.15 3.87 -3.51
C VAL A 24 0.64 5.13 -3.88
N ILE A 25 1.89 4.96 -4.33
CA ILE A 25 2.76 6.07 -4.74
C ILE A 25 2.92 6.16 -6.26
N GLU A 26 2.73 5.05 -6.97
CA GLU A 26 2.88 4.97 -8.43
C GLU A 26 2.02 3.81 -8.97
N THR A 27 1.42 4.00 -10.14
CA THR A 27 0.66 2.97 -10.86
C THR A 27 1.42 2.47 -12.06
N VAL A 28 1.45 1.16 -12.27
CA VAL A 28 2.00 0.54 -13.47
C VAL A 28 0.84 0.02 -14.33
N VAL A 29 0.66 0.70 -15.45
CA VAL A 29 -0.37 0.40 -16.45
C VAL A 29 0.19 -0.59 -17.47
N ASP A 30 -0.65 -1.52 -17.93
CA ASP A 30 -0.28 -2.45 -18.99
C ASP A 30 -0.80 -1.98 -20.37
N LYS A 31 -0.52 -2.74 -21.43
CA LYS A 31 -0.82 -2.37 -22.83
C LYS A 31 -2.30 -2.06 -23.12
N ASP A 32 -3.21 -2.62 -22.33
CA ASP A 32 -4.66 -2.40 -22.44
C ASP A 32 -5.15 -1.17 -21.64
N GLY A 33 -4.24 -0.40 -21.05
CA GLY A 33 -4.59 0.79 -20.26
C GLY A 33 -5.06 0.47 -18.84
N LEU A 34 -5.05 -0.80 -18.41
CA LEU A 34 -5.48 -1.19 -17.07
C LEU A 34 -4.30 -1.25 -16.07
N VAL A 35 -4.57 -0.85 -14.82
CA VAL A 35 -3.59 -0.95 -13.72
C VAL A 35 -3.56 -2.38 -13.21
N ARG A 36 -2.45 -3.09 -13.47
CA ARG A 36 -2.22 -4.46 -12.96
C ARG A 36 -1.32 -4.49 -11.72
N ARG A 37 -0.42 -3.53 -11.60
CA ARG A 37 0.56 -3.42 -10.52
C ARG A 37 0.65 -1.99 -10.03
N VAL A 38 1.03 -1.84 -8.77
CA VAL A 38 1.26 -0.53 -8.14
C VAL A 38 2.51 -0.61 -7.27
N LYS A 39 3.24 0.50 -7.16
CA LYS A 39 4.21 0.67 -6.06
C LYS A 39 3.47 1.25 -4.87
N ILE A 40 3.63 0.59 -3.74
CA ILE A 40 3.04 1.00 -2.47
C ILE A 40 4.14 1.33 -1.47
N ARG A 41 3.81 2.21 -0.55
CA ARG A 41 4.64 2.58 0.59
C ARG A 41 3.92 2.19 1.87
N PHE A 42 4.48 1.27 2.65
CA PHE A 42 3.88 0.86 3.91
C PHE A 42 3.90 1.97 4.95
N GLY A 43 2.88 1.98 5.82
CA GLY A 43 2.91 2.72 7.06
C GLY A 43 3.98 2.17 8.01
N ASP A 44 4.57 3.04 8.82
CA ASP A 44 5.50 2.65 9.88
C ASP A 44 4.84 2.95 11.23
N ARG A 45 4.88 1.97 12.15
CA ARG A 45 4.39 2.11 13.53
C ARG A 45 5.47 2.68 14.45
N ASN A 46 6.73 2.57 14.06
CA ASN A 46 7.89 3.05 14.82
C ASN A 46 8.17 4.51 14.49
N LEU A 47 7.38 5.39 15.09
CA LEU A 47 7.50 6.83 14.94
C LEU A 47 8.33 7.43 16.08
N GLY A 48 9.02 8.53 15.77
CA GLY A 48 9.67 9.37 16.76
C GLY A 48 8.66 10.09 17.65
N LYS A 49 9.14 10.75 18.70
CA LYS A 49 8.30 11.50 19.65
C LYS A 49 7.48 12.61 19.00
N ASP A 50 7.91 13.10 17.83
CA ASP A 50 7.25 14.12 17.02
C ASP A 50 6.33 13.54 15.93
N GLY A 51 6.09 12.22 15.94
CA GLY A 51 5.27 11.53 14.94
C GLY A 51 5.95 11.34 13.58
N LYS A 52 7.23 11.72 13.44
CA LYS A 52 7.99 11.49 12.20
C LYS A 52 8.49 10.05 12.13
N ARG A 53 8.68 9.57 10.91
CA ARG A 53 9.27 8.26 10.66
C ARG A 53 10.73 8.25 11.09
N LEU A 54 11.13 7.22 11.83
CA LEU A 54 12.53 7.00 12.19
C LEU A 54 13.26 6.23 11.09
N ASN A 55 12.55 5.35 10.38
CA ASN A 55 13.13 4.47 9.38
C ASN A 55 12.83 4.92 7.96
N LYS A 56 13.67 4.47 7.02
CA LYS A 56 13.40 4.63 5.60
C LYS A 56 12.09 3.90 5.25
N PRO A 57 11.17 4.52 4.49
CA PRO A 57 9.93 3.88 4.11
C PRO A 57 10.17 2.60 3.31
N SER A 58 9.45 1.53 3.64
CA SER A 58 9.42 0.32 2.83
C SER A 58 8.54 0.55 1.60
N VAL A 59 9.14 0.43 0.42
CA VAL A 59 8.47 0.60 -0.87
C VAL A 59 8.59 -0.71 -1.65
N VAL A 60 7.46 -1.25 -2.07
CA VAL A 60 7.39 -2.51 -2.82
C VAL A 60 6.40 -2.40 -3.96
N GLU A 61 6.60 -3.20 -5.00
CA GLU A 61 5.62 -3.37 -6.06
C GLU A 61 4.69 -4.55 -5.72
N ARG A 62 3.38 -4.36 -5.93
CA ARG A 62 2.37 -5.40 -5.71
C ARG A 62 1.35 -5.47 -6.86
N PRO A 63 0.88 -6.68 -7.20
CA PRO A 63 -0.31 -6.84 -8.03
C PRO A 63 -1.54 -6.26 -7.33
N VAL A 64 -2.45 -5.64 -8.08
CA VAL A 64 -3.67 -5.04 -7.51
C VAL A 64 -4.57 -6.07 -6.82
N GLN A 65 -4.51 -7.35 -7.21
CA GLN A 65 -5.31 -8.41 -6.58
C GLN A 65 -4.86 -8.76 -5.14
N LYS A 66 -3.68 -8.28 -4.73
CA LYS A 66 -3.14 -8.44 -3.36
C LYS A 66 -3.50 -7.26 -2.46
N LEU A 67 -4.28 -6.30 -2.95
CA LEU A 67 -4.59 -5.07 -2.25
C LEU A 67 -6.10 -4.89 -2.11
N VAL A 68 -6.52 -4.30 -0.99
CA VAL A 68 -7.89 -3.87 -0.74
C VAL A 68 -7.89 -2.36 -0.61
N LEU A 69 -8.67 -1.68 -1.47
CA LEU A 69 -8.82 -0.23 -1.45
C LEU A 69 -9.69 0.19 -0.26
N LEU A 70 -9.22 1.18 0.49
CA LEU A 70 -9.99 1.84 1.54
C LEU A 70 -10.66 3.08 0.96
N LEU A 71 -11.98 3.16 1.11
CA LEU A 71 -12.78 4.31 0.71
C LEU A 71 -13.26 5.03 1.97
N GLU A 72 -13.31 6.36 1.92
CA GLU A 72 -13.89 7.15 2.99
C GLU A 72 -15.39 6.86 3.11
N ALA A 73 -15.89 6.84 4.35
CA ALA A 73 -17.32 6.76 4.61
C ALA A 73 -17.95 8.14 4.35
N ALA A 74 -19.16 8.13 3.76
CA ALA A 74 -19.95 9.33 3.48
C ALA A 74 -20.55 9.94 4.75
#